data_AF-A0A425Y3Z8-F1
#
_entry.id   AF-A0A425Y3Z8-F1
#
_cell.length_a   1.000
_cell.length_b   1.000
_cell.length_c   1.000
_cell.angle_alpha   90.00
_cell.angle_beta   90.00
_cell.angle_gamma   90.00
#
_symmetry.space_group_name_H-M   'P 1'
#
loop_
_entity.id
_entity.type
_entity.pdbx_description
1 polymer ?
#
loop_
_entity_poly.entity_id
_entity_poly.type
_entity_poly.pdbx_seq_one_letter_code
_entity_poly.pdbx_strand_id
1 'polypeptide(L)'
;MSEINLYAAWIGMLLGGIFGAIQGLFFHKEVWLGGYGSWQRRMMRLGHISFFGIAFINIAFVFTVKSLGIEQEVALPSALFIIGAIGMPLICYLSAFKKPVRHLFFIPALSVIGGIAHLIWTMSTHNVF
;
A
#
# COMPACT_ATOMS: atom_id res chain seq x y z
N MET A 1 -8.81 5.50 15.82
CA MET A 1 -8.68 4.70 14.58
C MET A 1 -7.45 5.08 13.76
N SER A 2 -7.07 6.36 13.71
CA SER A 2 -5.85 6.83 13.03
C SER A 2 -4.55 6.18 13.53
N GLU A 3 -4.43 5.89 14.83
CA GLU A 3 -3.24 5.23 15.40
C GLU A 3 -2.97 3.84 14.78
N ILE A 4 -4.02 3.09 14.42
CA ILE A 4 -3.88 1.77 13.78
C ILE A 4 -3.25 1.91 12.40
N ASN A 5 -3.61 2.96 11.64
CA ASN A 5 -3.00 3.24 10.34
C ASN A 5 -1.54 3.66 10.48
N LEU A 6 -1.18 4.34 11.57
CA LEU A 6 0.20 4.70 11.86
C LEU A 6 1.05 3.43 12.10
N TYR A 7 0.57 2.51 12.95
CA TYR A 7 1.23 1.22 13.14
C TYR A 7 1.30 0.42 11.83
N ALA A 8 0.20 0.37 11.07
CA ALA A 8 0.17 -0.32 9.78
C ALA A 8 1.16 0.29 8.77
N ALA A 9 1.35 1.61 8.76
CA ALA A 9 2.33 2.28 7.92
C ALA A 9 3.76 1.91 8.30
N TRP A 10 4.10 1.96 9.59
CA TRP A 10 5.44 1.61 10.07
C TRP A 10 5.77 0.13 9.87
N ILE A 11 4.81 -0.76 10.15
CA ILE A 11 4.94 -2.19 9.86
C ILE A 11 5.11 -2.39 8.34
N GLY A 12 4.33 -1.69 7.52
CA GLY A 12 4.44 -1.72 6.06
C GLY A 12 5.82 -1.28 5.57
N MET A 13 6.37 -0.18 6.10
CA MET A 13 7.73 0.27 5.75
C MET A 13 8.81 -0.71 6.18
N LEU A 14 8.67 -1.30 7.38
CA LEU A 14 9.62 -2.30 7.86
C LEU A 14 9.61 -3.55 6.97
N LEU A 15 8.42 -4.05 6.61
CA LEU A 15 8.26 -5.14 5.66
C LEU A 15 8.81 -4.77 4.28
N GLY A 16 8.52 -3.56 3.79
CA GLY A 16 9.11 -3.02 2.58
C GLY A 16 10.64 -3.10 2.63
N GLY A 17 11.27 -2.56 3.67
CA GLY A 17 12.73 -2.62 3.84
C GLY A 17 13.28 -4.04 3.85
N ILE A 18 12.64 -4.97 4.55
CA ILE A 18 13.04 -6.39 4.60
C ILE A 18 12.92 -7.02 3.20
N PHE A 19 11.79 -6.86 2.54
CA PHE A 19 11.57 -7.41 1.20
C PHE A 19 12.51 -6.79 0.16
N GLY A 20 12.82 -5.51 0.28
CA GLY A 20 13.78 -4.82 -0.56
C GLY A 20 15.21 -5.30 -0.34
N ALA A 21 15.61 -5.48 0.91
CA ALA A 21 16.91 -6.04 1.27
C ALA A 21 17.07 -7.48 0.77
N ILE A 22 16.04 -8.32 0.95
CA ILE A 22 16.02 -9.69 0.42
C ILE A 22 16.17 -9.65 -1.10
N GLN A 23 15.35 -8.86 -1.81
CA GLN A 23 15.46 -8.73 -3.26
C GLN A 23 16.84 -8.21 -3.70
N GLY A 24 17.43 -7.27 -2.95
CA GLY A 24 18.75 -6.68 -3.17
C GLY A 24 19.90 -7.67 -2.99
N LEU A 25 19.87 -8.51 -1.95
CA LEU A 25 20.91 -9.49 -1.66
C LEU A 25 20.99 -10.61 -2.71
N PHE A 26 19.87 -10.96 -3.34
CA PHE A 26 19.84 -11.97 -4.40
C PHE A 26 20.24 -11.45 -5.79
N PHE A 27 20.63 -10.17 -5.95
CA PHE A 27 21.07 -9.60 -7.24
C PHE A 27 22.30 -10.28 -7.84
N HIS A 28 23.11 -10.96 -7.03
CA HIS A 28 24.33 -11.62 -7.50
C HIS A 28 24.06 -12.86 -8.38
N LYS A 29 22.82 -13.39 -8.39
CA LYS A 29 22.45 -14.54 -9.22
C LYS A 29 21.75 -14.08 -10.50
N GLU A 30 22.43 -14.15 -11.64
CA GLU A 30 21.89 -13.73 -12.95
C GLU A 30 20.61 -14.48 -13.38
N VAL A 31 20.46 -15.74 -12.93
CA VAL A 31 19.30 -16.62 -13.22
C VAL A 31 18.20 -16.52 -12.16
N TRP A 32 18.33 -15.66 -11.15
CA TRP A 32 17.36 -15.56 -10.06
C TRP A 32 15.99 -15.13 -10.60
N LEU A 33 14.97 -15.98 -10.35
CA LEU A 33 13.59 -15.83 -10.83
C LEU A 33 13.46 -15.68 -12.35
N GLY A 34 14.24 -16.43 -13.13
CA GLY A 34 14.11 -16.48 -14.59
C GLY A 34 14.72 -15.27 -15.32
N GLY A 35 15.60 -14.53 -14.64
CA GLY A 35 16.39 -13.43 -15.23
C GLY A 35 15.84 -12.02 -14.98
N TYR A 36 16.61 -11.01 -15.37
CA TYR A 36 16.32 -9.59 -15.07
C TYR A 36 15.00 -9.07 -15.67
N GLY A 37 14.59 -9.60 -16.83
CA GLY A 37 13.35 -9.22 -17.51
C GLY A 37 12.12 -10.03 -17.11
N SER A 38 12.23 -10.96 -16.16
CA SER A 38 11.15 -11.88 -15.86
C SER A 38 9.93 -11.17 -15.27
N TRP A 39 8.75 -11.70 -15.59
CA TRP A 39 7.48 -11.23 -15.04
C TRP A 39 7.49 -11.21 -13.50
N GLN A 40 8.04 -12.26 -12.90
CA GLN A 40 8.12 -12.44 -11.45
C GLN A 40 8.88 -11.30 -10.77
N ARG A 41 10.07 -10.95 -11.31
CA ARG A 41 10.93 -9.93 -10.72
C ARG A 41 10.34 -8.52 -10.86
N ARG A 42 9.63 -8.23 -11.96
CA ARG A 42 8.87 -6.99 -12.11
C ARG A 42 7.75 -6.86 -11.10
N MET A 43 6.94 -7.92 -10.91
CA MET A 43 5.84 -7.90 -9.94
C MET A 43 6.32 -7.84 -8.49
N MET A 44 7.43 -8.50 -8.16
CA MET A 44 8.05 -8.42 -6.83
C MET A 44 8.59 -7.02 -6.51
N ARG A 45 9.21 -6.34 -7.46
CA ARG A 45 9.61 -4.93 -7.29
C ARG A 45 8.39 -4.02 -7.08
N LEU A 46 7.32 -4.24 -7.84
CA LEU A 46 6.08 -3.48 -7.70
C LEU A 46 5.42 -3.71 -6.32
N GLY A 47 5.39 -4.96 -5.85
CA GLY A 47 4.87 -5.31 -4.52
C GLY A 47 5.71 -4.69 -3.39
N HIS A 48 7.03 -4.77 -3.49
CA HIS A 48 7.93 -4.07 -2.57
C HIS A 48 7.68 -2.56 -2.52
N ILE A 49 7.58 -1.90 -3.69
CA ILE A 49 7.31 -0.45 -3.75
C ILE A 49 5.92 -0.13 -3.20
N SER A 50 4.92 -1.00 -3.37
CA SER A 50 3.59 -0.80 -2.82
C SER A 50 3.54 -0.75 -1.29
N PHE A 51 4.44 -1.46 -0.60
CA PHE A 51 4.59 -1.36 0.86
C PHE A 51 4.94 0.08 1.29
N PHE A 52 5.90 0.69 0.60
CA PHE A 52 6.29 2.08 0.88
C PHE A 52 5.23 3.07 0.45
N GLY A 53 4.71 2.95 -0.78
CA GLY A 53 3.72 3.88 -1.32
C GLY A 53 2.48 3.97 -0.43
N ILE A 54 1.93 2.83 0.01
CA ILE A 54 0.72 2.82 0.84
C ILE A 54 1.02 3.18 2.29
N ALA A 55 2.23 2.90 2.80
CA ALA A 55 2.64 3.39 4.11
C ALA A 55 2.73 4.93 4.14
N PHE A 56 3.28 5.56 3.10
CA PHE A 56 3.29 7.01 2.97
C PHE A 56 1.88 7.59 2.93
N ILE A 57 0.96 6.97 2.18
CA ILE A 57 -0.46 7.38 2.14
C ILE A 57 -1.08 7.28 3.54
N ASN A 58 -0.83 6.21 4.29
CA ASN A 58 -1.35 6.05 5.65
C ASN A 58 -0.79 7.11 6.63
N ILE A 59 0.51 7.45 6.54
CA ILE A 59 1.09 8.51 7.37
C ILE A 59 0.50 9.86 7.03
N ALA A 60 0.40 10.19 5.74
CA ALA A 60 -0.20 11.43 5.27
C ALA A 60 -1.66 11.52 5.73
N PHE A 61 -2.42 10.42 5.63
CA PHE A 61 -3.78 10.33 6.15
C PHE A 61 -3.86 10.65 7.64
N VAL A 62 -3.03 10.01 8.47
CA VAL A 62 -3.03 10.25 9.93
C VAL A 62 -2.70 11.70 10.25
N PHE A 63 -1.72 12.28 9.54
CA PHE A 63 -1.35 13.68 9.73
C PHE A 63 -2.48 14.63 9.32
N THR A 64 -3.11 14.42 8.17
CA THR A 64 -4.26 15.21 7.70
C THR A 64 -5.44 15.13 8.67
N VAL A 65 -5.81 13.92 9.10
CA VAL A 65 -6.89 13.73 10.08
C VAL A 65 -6.61 14.47 11.39
N LYS A 66 -5.39 14.35 11.90
CA LYS A 66 -4.98 15.01 13.15
C LYS A 66 -4.90 16.53 13.00
N SER A 67 -4.47 17.03 11.84
CA SER A 67 -4.38 18.46 11.55
C SER A 67 -5.75 19.12 11.41
N LEU A 68 -6.76 18.42 10.88
CA LEU A 68 -8.12 18.94 10.76
C LEU A 68 -9.02 18.61 11.97
N GLY A 69 -8.59 17.74 12.88
CA GLY A 69 -9.37 17.33 14.05
C GLY A 69 -10.59 16.45 13.72
N ILE A 70 -10.64 15.83 12.54
CA ILE A 70 -11.80 15.07 12.04
C ILE A 70 -11.66 13.59 12.42
N GLU A 71 -11.62 13.28 13.71
CA GLU A 71 -11.34 11.91 14.17
C GLU A 71 -12.54 10.95 14.03
N GLN A 72 -13.77 11.48 13.99
CA GLN A 72 -15.00 10.66 14.05
C GLN A 72 -15.52 10.22 12.66
N GLU A 73 -15.30 11.00 11.59
CA GLU A 73 -15.85 10.69 10.26
C GLU A 73 -14.94 9.83 9.36
N VAL A 74 -13.75 9.47 9.85
CA VAL A 74 -12.67 8.90 9.03
C VAL A 74 -12.45 7.40 9.23
N ALA A 75 -13.42 6.72 9.86
CA ALA A 75 -13.41 5.27 10.08
C ALA A 75 -13.33 4.47 8.75
N LEU A 76 -14.15 4.89 7.78
CA LEU A 76 -14.27 4.27 6.46
C LEU A 76 -12.98 4.39 5.63
N PRO A 77 -12.41 5.60 5.41
CA PRO A 77 -11.15 5.74 4.70
C PRO A 77 -9.99 5.06 5.42
N SER A 78 -9.99 5.04 6.76
CA SER A 78 -9.01 4.28 7.55
C SER A 78 -9.01 2.78 7.21
N ALA A 79 -10.18 2.14 7.21
CA ALA A 79 -10.28 0.72 6.88
C ALA A 79 -9.87 0.42 5.44
N LEU A 80 -10.28 1.28 4.50
CA LEU A 80 -9.92 1.18 3.08
C LEU A 80 -8.41 1.26 2.84
N PHE A 81 -7.70 2.12 3.57
CA PHE A 81 -6.24 2.22 3.47
C PHE A 81 -5.51 1.02 4.08
N ILE A 82 -6.04 0.40 5.14
CA ILE A 82 -5.49 -0.86 5.67
C ILE A 82 -5.69 -2.01 4.68
N ILE A 83 -6.88 -2.12 4.08
CA ILE A 83 -7.17 -3.13 3.05
C ILE A 83 -6.22 -2.94 1.86
N GLY A 84 -5.98 -1.70 1.45
CA GLY A 84 -4.96 -1.37 0.45
C GLY A 84 -3.55 -1.82 0.88
N ALA A 85 -3.14 -1.44 2.10
CA ALA A 85 -1.79 -1.69 2.62
C ALA A 85 -1.42 -3.17 2.66
N ILE A 86 -2.39 -4.03 2.94
CA ILE A 86 -2.21 -5.48 2.95
C ILE A 86 -2.45 -6.05 1.54
N GLY A 87 -3.56 -5.69 0.90
CA GLY A 87 -4.01 -6.31 -0.33
C GLY A 87 -3.09 -6.09 -1.52
N MET A 88 -2.55 -4.87 -1.70
CA MET A 88 -1.67 -4.55 -2.83
C MET A 88 -0.37 -5.37 -2.84
N PRO A 89 0.46 -5.38 -1.78
CA PRO A 89 1.67 -6.19 -1.78
C PRO A 89 1.35 -7.68 -1.87
N LEU A 90 0.31 -8.16 -1.17
CA LEU A 90 -0.04 -9.58 -1.16
C LEU A 90 -0.46 -10.07 -2.56
N ILE A 91 -1.27 -9.29 -3.28
CA ILE A 91 -1.68 -9.58 -4.66
C ILE A 91 -0.50 -9.46 -5.63
N CYS A 92 0.40 -8.47 -5.46
CA CYS A 92 1.63 -8.35 -6.26
C CYS A 92 2.53 -9.59 -6.13
N TYR A 93 2.78 -10.06 -4.91
CA TYR A 93 3.59 -11.24 -4.65
C TYR A 93 2.90 -12.52 -5.15
N LEU A 94 1.61 -12.70 -4.88
CA LEU A 94 0.85 -13.85 -5.38
C LEU A 94 0.79 -13.87 -6.92
N SER A 95 0.65 -12.71 -7.57
CA SER A 95 0.62 -12.59 -9.03
C SER A 95 1.97 -12.88 -9.69
N ALA A 96 3.08 -12.73 -8.94
CA ALA A 96 4.38 -13.19 -9.40
C ALA A 96 4.39 -14.71 -9.61
N PHE A 97 3.72 -15.48 -8.75
CA PHE A 97 3.66 -16.95 -8.85
C PHE A 97 2.46 -17.46 -9.67
N LYS A 98 1.33 -16.75 -9.66
CA LYS A 98 0.10 -17.14 -10.38
C LYS A 98 -0.43 -15.98 -11.22
N LYS A 99 -0.27 -16.08 -12.55
CA LYS A 99 -0.78 -15.10 -13.53
C LYS A 99 -2.27 -14.70 -13.37
N PRO A 100 -3.24 -15.60 -13.08
CA PRO A 100 -4.65 -15.20 -12.99
C PRO A 100 -4.96 -14.29 -11.78
N VAL A 101 -4.08 -14.27 -10.77
CA VAL A 101 -4.25 -13.41 -9.59
C VAL A 101 -4.13 -11.91 -9.94
N ARG A 102 -3.62 -11.59 -11.14
CA ARG A 102 -3.61 -10.20 -11.66
C ARG A 102 -5.00 -9.57 -11.69
N HIS A 103 -6.05 -10.37 -11.94
CA HIS A 103 -7.40 -9.83 -11.97
C HIS A 103 -7.87 -9.34 -10.60
N LEU A 104 -7.27 -9.77 -9.49
CA LEU A 104 -7.63 -9.29 -8.15
C LEU A 104 -7.04 -7.91 -7.84
N PHE A 105 -6.16 -7.38 -8.69
CA PHE A 105 -5.49 -6.08 -8.48
C PHE A 105 -6.47 -4.91 -8.41
N PHE A 106 -7.67 -5.04 -9.00
CA PHE A 106 -8.70 -4.00 -8.89
C PHE A 106 -9.16 -3.78 -7.46
N ILE A 107 -9.14 -4.81 -6.60
CA ILE A 107 -9.67 -4.73 -5.23
C ILE A 107 -8.88 -3.71 -4.40
N PRO A 108 -7.56 -3.88 -4.17
CA PRO A 108 -6.80 -2.93 -3.38
C PRO A 108 -6.68 -1.57 -4.08
N ALA A 109 -6.68 -1.52 -5.41
CA ALA A 109 -6.66 -0.26 -6.16
C ALA A 109 -7.94 0.55 -5.91
N LEU A 110 -9.12 -0.06 -6.05
CA LEU A 110 -10.39 0.60 -5.77
C LEU A 110 -10.54 0.96 -4.30
N SER A 111 -10.01 0.14 -3.38
CA SER A 111 -10.00 0.48 -1.95
C SER A 111 -9.22 1.78 -1.68
N VAL A 112 -8.00 1.91 -2.22
CA VAL A 112 -7.19 3.13 -2.03
C VAL A 112 -7.84 4.34 -2.71
N ILE A 113 -8.34 4.18 -3.94
CA ILE A 113 -9.04 5.26 -4.66
C ILE A 113 -10.28 5.72 -3.89
N GLY A 114 -11.11 4.79 -3.41
CA GLY A 114 -12.28 5.09 -2.59
C GLY A 114 -11.92 5.77 -1.27
N GLY A 115 -10.84 5.35 -0.62
CA GLY A 115 -10.33 5.98 0.59
C GLY A 115 -9.90 7.44 0.37
N ILE A 116 -9.20 7.72 -0.74
CA ILE A 116 -8.79 9.09 -1.11
C ILE A 116 -10.02 9.94 -1.47
N ALA A 117 -10.94 9.41 -2.28
CA ALA A 117 -12.14 10.14 -2.69
C ALA A 117 -13.00 10.51 -1.48
N HIS A 118 -13.17 9.59 -0.52
CA HIS A 118 -13.89 9.86 0.71
C HIS A 118 -13.16 10.90 1.58
N LEU A 119 -11.83 10.82 1.68
CA LEU A 119 -11.06 11.83 2.41
C LEU A 119 -11.21 13.23 1.80
N ILE A 120 -11.14 13.35 0.47
CA ILE A 120 -11.37 14.62 -0.23
C ILE A 120 -12.79 15.14 0.04
N TRP A 121 -13.79 14.27 -0.02
CA TRP A 121 -15.17 14.65 0.28
C TRP A 121 -15.30 15.21 1.70
N THR A 122 -14.78 14.50 2.70
CA THR A 122 -14.77 14.93 4.11
C THR A 122 -14.03 16.26 4.30
N MET A 123 -12.88 16.45 3.63
CA MET A 123 -12.17 17.73 3.69
C MET A 123 -12.97 18.88 3.08
N SER A 124 -13.70 18.63 1.98
CA SER A 124 -14.56 19.64 1.36
C SER A 124 -15.78 19.99 2.23
N THR A 125 -16.29 19.05 3.04
CA THR A 125 -17.43 19.30 3.93
C THR A 125 -17.03 20.11 5.17
N HIS A 126 -15.78 19.99 5.62
CA HIS A 126 -15.25 20.68 6.79
C HIS A 126 -14.69 22.10 6.52
N ASN A 127 -14.98 22.71 5.37
CA ASN A 127 -14.59 24.10 5.01
C ASN A 127 -13.13 24.46 5.33
N VAL A 128 -12.20 23.91 4.55
CA VAL A 128 -10.79 24.38 4.51
C VAL A 128 -10.59 25.46 3.41
N PHE A 129 -11.67 26.08 2.93
CA PHE A 129 -11.63 27.27 2.08
C PHE A 129 -12.62 28.32 2.57
#